data_AF-A0A2V9AGJ1-F1
#
_entry.id   AF-A0A2V9AGJ1-F1
#
_cell.length_a   1.000
_cell.length_b   1.000
_cell.length_c   1.000
_cell.angle_alpha   90.00
_cell.angle_beta   90.00
_cell.angle_gamma   90.00
#
_symmetry.space_group_name_H-M   'P 1'
#
loop_
_entity.id
_entity.type
_entity.pdbx_description
1 polymer ?
#
loop_
_entity_poly.entity_id
_entity_poly.type
_entity_poly.pdbx_seq_one_letter_code
_entity_poly.pdbx_strand_id
1 'polypeptide(L)'
;NFTAHRHALVRFSIQVPALTAAWLLTRDARYPAHAVKHLRAWFLDAATLMHANLQYAQAIHGVATGRGTGIIDTIHLVEVVQSIPLLEKSRALSAVEMSGLRKWFADYLEWMMNSKNGQEERDATNNHGTCWLMQASEFAAFTGNMELIEFCRKRFKEAMVPEQIAPDGSFPRELARTKPYGYCLFNLDVMSAVCQILSTPADNLFAYSLSDGRGFAKAMAFMFPFIADKKAWPYAHDVEYFDDWPVRHPSLLFAGISLSKPGYFAVWSKLNPDPSAEEIIRNYPIRQPLLWVTQGAQS
;
A
#
# COMPACT_ATOMS: atom_id res chain seq x y z
N ASN A 1 14.71 -17.66 -11.58
CA ASN A 1 13.77 -17.14 -10.57
C ASN A 1 12.35 -17.56 -10.89
N PHE A 2 11.59 -18.01 -9.89
CA PHE A 2 10.17 -18.34 -10.03
C PHE A 2 9.33 -17.04 -9.95
N THR A 3 9.19 -16.31 -11.06
CA THR A 3 8.52 -14.99 -11.08
C THR A 3 7.06 -15.02 -11.51
N ALA A 4 6.58 -16.12 -12.08
CA ALA A 4 5.23 -16.21 -12.64
C ALA A 4 4.11 -15.91 -11.62
N HIS A 5 4.24 -16.42 -10.39
CA HIS A 5 3.27 -16.14 -9.31
C HIS A 5 3.24 -14.65 -8.95
N ARG A 6 4.40 -14.01 -8.87
CA ARG A 6 4.50 -12.56 -8.63
C ARG A 6 3.85 -11.77 -9.76
N HIS A 7 4.12 -12.12 -11.02
CA HIS A 7 3.48 -11.46 -12.16
C HIS A 7 1.96 -11.64 -12.14
N ALA A 8 1.46 -12.81 -11.75
CA ALA A 8 0.04 -13.05 -11.60
C ALA A 8 -0.57 -12.16 -10.49
N LEU A 9 0.10 -12.04 -9.35
CA LEU A 9 -0.33 -11.20 -8.23
C LEU A 9 -0.35 -9.71 -8.60
N VAL A 10 0.69 -9.23 -9.30
CA VAL A 10 0.72 -7.84 -9.79
C VAL A 10 -0.42 -7.58 -10.77
N ARG A 11 -0.64 -8.46 -11.77
CA ARG A 11 -1.76 -8.32 -12.72
C ARG A 11 -3.11 -8.31 -11.99
N PHE A 12 -3.29 -9.19 -11.02
CA PHE A 12 -4.49 -9.23 -10.19
C PHE A 12 -4.73 -7.89 -9.46
N SER A 13 -3.68 -7.32 -8.87
CA SER A 13 -3.75 -6.01 -8.21
C SER A 13 -4.01 -4.82 -9.12
N ILE A 14 -3.78 -4.97 -10.42
CA ILE A 14 -4.12 -3.94 -11.41
C ILE A 14 -5.57 -4.13 -11.85
N GLN A 15 -5.95 -5.37 -12.17
CA GLN A 15 -7.24 -5.69 -12.77
C GLN A 15 -8.42 -5.45 -11.83
N VAL A 16 -8.38 -5.96 -10.60
CA VAL A 16 -9.53 -5.85 -9.68
C VAL A 16 -9.86 -4.40 -9.33
N PRO A 17 -8.88 -3.57 -8.89
CA PRO A 17 -9.12 -2.15 -8.65
C PRO A 17 -9.62 -1.40 -9.89
N ALA A 18 -9.01 -1.61 -11.06
CA ALA A 18 -9.42 -0.93 -12.28
C ALA A 18 -10.86 -1.28 -12.71
N LEU A 19 -11.24 -2.56 -12.62
CA LEU A 19 -12.62 -3.00 -12.88
C LEU A 19 -13.60 -2.39 -11.87
N THR A 20 -13.21 -2.31 -10.60
CA THR A 20 -14.03 -1.70 -9.55
C THR A 20 -14.22 -0.21 -9.80
N ALA A 21 -13.16 0.51 -10.16
CA ALA A 21 -13.22 1.93 -10.52
C ALA A 21 -14.07 2.15 -11.78
N ALA A 22 -13.91 1.31 -12.81
CA ALA A 22 -14.74 1.37 -14.02
C ALA A 22 -16.24 1.17 -13.69
N TRP A 23 -16.57 0.25 -12.78
CA TRP A 23 -17.94 0.09 -12.30
C TRP A 23 -18.47 1.32 -11.56
N LEU A 24 -17.67 1.96 -10.70
CA LEU A 24 -18.08 3.17 -9.99
C LEU A 24 -18.45 4.31 -10.97
N LEU A 25 -17.70 4.43 -12.07
CA LEU A 25 -17.91 5.46 -13.09
C LEU A 25 -19.08 5.15 -14.03
N THR A 26 -19.18 3.90 -14.50
CA THR A 26 -20.08 3.53 -15.60
C THR A 26 -21.35 2.84 -15.15
N ARG A 27 -21.34 2.25 -13.95
CA ARG A 27 -22.38 1.35 -13.41
C ARG A 27 -22.63 0.10 -14.26
N ASP A 28 -21.74 -0.24 -15.19
CA ASP A 28 -21.86 -1.44 -16.02
C ASP A 28 -21.52 -2.71 -15.20
N ALA A 29 -22.49 -3.63 -15.13
CA ALA A 29 -22.40 -4.87 -14.36
C ALA A 29 -21.35 -5.86 -14.88
N ARG A 30 -20.84 -5.70 -16.11
CA ARG A 30 -19.77 -6.56 -16.67
C ARG A 30 -18.47 -6.41 -15.88
N TYR A 31 -18.15 -5.22 -15.40
CA TYR A 31 -16.94 -4.95 -14.65
C TYR A 31 -16.88 -5.67 -13.29
N PRO A 32 -17.86 -5.51 -12.38
CA PRO A 32 -17.83 -6.22 -11.10
C PRO A 32 -17.98 -7.74 -11.30
N ALA A 33 -18.77 -8.19 -12.30
CA ALA A 33 -18.86 -9.61 -12.62
C ALA A 33 -17.51 -10.21 -13.04
N HIS A 34 -16.64 -9.45 -13.71
CA HIS A 34 -15.30 -9.91 -14.06
C HIS A 34 -14.33 -9.83 -12.87
N ALA A 35 -14.37 -8.74 -12.09
CA ALA A 35 -13.53 -8.57 -10.90
C ALA A 35 -13.73 -9.73 -9.90
N VAL A 36 -14.98 -10.14 -9.68
CA VAL A 36 -15.31 -11.25 -8.77
C VAL A 36 -14.77 -12.59 -9.25
N LYS A 37 -14.59 -12.82 -10.56
CA LYS A 37 -13.94 -14.05 -11.06
C LYS A 37 -12.50 -14.15 -10.55
N HIS A 38 -11.78 -13.04 -10.53
CA HIS A 38 -10.43 -13.02 -9.99
C HIS A 38 -10.41 -13.26 -8.47
N LEU A 39 -11.32 -12.63 -7.72
CA LEU A 39 -11.44 -12.85 -6.27
C LEU A 39 -11.72 -14.32 -5.93
N ARG A 40 -12.63 -14.96 -6.67
CA ARG A 40 -12.93 -16.40 -6.53
C ARG A 40 -11.68 -17.24 -6.75
N ALA A 41 -10.97 -17.02 -7.85
CA ALA A 41 -9.79 -17.81 -8.19
C ALA A 41 -8.67 -17.66 -7.16
N TRP A 42 -8.43 -16.46 -6.63
CA TRP A 42 -7.35 -16.21 -5.68
C TRP A 42 -7.65 -16.68 -4.26
N PHE A 43 -8.91 -16.67 -3.82
CA PHE A 43 -9.24 -16.80 -2.39
C PHE A 43 -10.24 -17.89 -2.03
N LEU A 44 -11.09 -18.31 -2.97
CA LEU A 44 -12.27 -19.13 -2.63
C LEU A 44 -12.29 -20.48 -3.32
N ASP A 45 -11.85 -20.55 -4.58
CA ASP A 45 -11.87 -21.79 -5.35
C ASP A 45 -10.74 -22.71 -4.87
N ALA A 46 -11.10 -23.88 -4.31
CA ALA A 46 -10.16 -24.85 -3.77
C ALA A 46 -9.13 -25.35 -4.81
N ALA A 47 -9.45 -25.29 -6.11
CA ALA A 47 -8.53 -25.69 -7.17
C ALA A 47 -7.41 -24.68 -7.44
N THR A 48 -7.61 -23.40 -7.07
CA THR A 48 -6.70 -22.32 -7.48
C THR A 48 -6.30 -21.35 -6.37
N LEU A 49 -6.95 -21.41 -5.20
CA LEU A 49 -6.72 -20.44 -4.13
C LEU A 49 -5.25 -20.38 -3.73
N MET A 50 -4.82 -19.17 -3.39
CA MET A 50 -3.58 -18.97 -2.66
C MET A 50 -3.86 -19.28 -1.19
N HIS A 51 -3.02 -20.08 -0.53
CA HIS A 51 -3.14 -20.24 0.92
C HIS A 51 -2.80 -18.91 1.63
N ALA A 52 -3.47 -18.64 2.75
CA ALA A 52 -3.34 -17.42 3.55
C ALA A 52 -2.01 -17.34 4.34
N ASN A 53 -0.87 -17.54 3.68
CA ASN A 53 0.47 -17.41 4.24
C ASN A 53 1.54 -17.17 3.17
N LEU A 54 2.69 -16.62 3.59
CA LEU A 54 3.87 -16.38 2.75
C LEU A 54 5.09 -17.16 3.26
N GLN A 55 4.88 -18.41 3.67
CA GLN A 55 5.96 -19.26 4.23
C GLN A 55 7.15 -19.42 3.27
N TYR A 56 6.88 -19.43 1.96
CA TYR A 56 7.86 -19.67 0.90
C TYR A 56 8.26 -18.42 0.12
N ALA A 57 7.85 -17.23 0.59
CA ALA A 57 8.10 -16.00 -0.14
C ALA A 57 9.58 -15.64 -0.18
N GLN A 58 10.06 -15.28 -1.37
CA GLN A 58 11.45 -14.96 -1.66
C GLN A 58 12.47 -15.99 -1.13
N ALA A 59 12.14 -17.27 -1.31
CA ALA A 59 13.05 -18.38 -1.06
C ALA A 59 14.36 -18.22 -1.85
N ILE A 60 15.47 -18.65 -1.25
CA ILE A 60 16.79 -18.71 -1.88
C ILE A 60 17.23 -20.17 -1.82
N HIS A 61 17.44 -20.76 -2.99
CA HIS A 61 17.81 -22.17 -3.12
C HIS A 61 19.07 -22.49 -2.30
N GLY A 62 18.97 -23.45 -1.38
CA GLY A 62 20.06 -23.86 -0.50
C GLY A 62 20.36 -22.91 0.67
N VAL A 63 19.62 -21.80 0.82
CA VAL A 63 19.88 -20.77 1.85
C VAL A 63 18.65 -20.53 2.74
N ALA A 64 17.47 -20.33 2.16
CA ALA A 64 16.26 -20.00 2.92
C ALA A 64 14.99 -20.52 2.23
N THR A 65 14.13 -21.20 2.98
CA THR A 65 12.81 -21.67 2.53
C THR A 65 11.85 -20.51 2.23
N GLY A 66 12.00 -19.40 2.94
CA GLY A 66 11.28 -18.14 2.78
C GLY A 66 11.86 -17.13 3.77
N ARG A 67 11.51 -15.85 3.63
CA ARG A 67 12.10 -14.76 4.42
C ARG A 67 11.05 -13.73 4.80
N GLY A 68 11.22 -13.04 5.94
CA GLY A 68 10.35 -11.92 6.34
C GLY A 68 10.16 -10.90 5.21
N THR A 69 11.27 -10.48 4.58
CA THR A 69 11.29 -9.56 3.42
C THR A 69 10.41 -9.97 2.23
N GLY A 70 9.95 -11.23 2.18
CA GLY A 70 9.02 -11.71 1.18
C GLY A 70 7.57 -11.25 1.38
N ILE A 71 7.20 -10.79 2.58
CA ILE A 71 5.84 -10.29 2.88
C ILE A 71 5.51 -9.02 2.08
N ILE A 72 6.52 -8.27 1.66
CA ILE A 72 6.34 -7.15 0.74
C ILE A 72 5.71 -7.56 -0.61
N ASP A 73 5.80 -8.84 -1.02
CA ASP A 73 5.22 -9.29 -2.31
C ASP A 73 3.68 -9.17 -2.31
N THR A 74 3.02 -9.16 -1.14
CA THR A 74 1.55 -9.02 -1.02
C THR A 74 1.05 -7.61 -0.72
N ILE A 75 1.90 -6.57 -0.77
CA ILE A 75 1.40 -5.18 -0.75
C ILE A 75 0.37 -4.92 -1.86
N HIS A 76 0.45 -5.70 -2.93
CA HIS A 76 -0.48 -5.75 -4.05
C HIS A 76 -1.91 -6.17 -3.68
N LEU A 77 -2.13 -6.77 -2.52
CA LEU A 77 -3.46 -7.12 -2.03
C LEU A 77 -4.20 -5.94 -1.38
N VAL A 78 -3.49 -4.86 -1.01
CA VAL A 78 -4.09 -3.72 -0.28
C VAL A 78 -5.21 -3.06 -1.10
N GLU A 79 -4.94 -2.69 -2.35
CA GLU A 79 -5.98 -2.04 -3.19
C GLU A 79 -7.06 -3.05 -3.67
N VAL A 80 -6.70 -4.34 -3.75
CA VAL A 80 -7.67 -5.42 -4.00
C VAL A 80 -8.68 -5.50 -2.86
N VAL A 81 -8.23 -5.48 -1.60
CA VAL A 81 -9.09 -5.52 -0.42
C VAL A 81 -9.99 -4.29 -0.35
N GLN A 82 -9.44 -3.11 -0.61
CA GLN A 82 -10.20 -1.86 -0.70
C GLN A 82 -11.34 -1.93 -1.75
N SER A 83 -11.17 -2.76 -2.78
CA SER A 83 -12.21 -2.96 -3.81
C SER A 83 -13.37 -3.84 -3.33
N ILE A 84 -13.15 -4.76 -2.39
CA ILE A 84 -14.13 -5.80 -2.02
C ILE A 84 -15.45 -5.21 -1.48
N PRO A 85 -15.46 -4.25 -0.52
CA PRO A 85 -16.71 -3.65 -0.04
C PRO A 85 -17.47 -2.87 -1.12
N LEU A 86 -16.78 -2.36 -2.14
CA LEU A 86 -17.40 -1.68 -3.27
C LEU A 86 -18.04 -2.69 -4.22
N LEU A 87 -17.36 -3.81 -4.49
CA LEU A 87 -17.91 -4.91 -5.27
C LEU A 87 -19.11 -5.58 -4.59
N GLU A 88 -19.15 -5.65 -3.26
CA GLU A 88 -20.34 -6.10 -2.51
C GLU A 88 -21.58 -5.24 -2.85
N LYS A 89 -21.42 -3.91 -2.92
CA LYS A 89 -22.51 -2.99 -3.30
C LYS A 89 -23.04 -3.21 -4.71
N SER A 90 -22.25 -3.81 -5.60
CA SER A 90 -22.69 -4.18 -6.95
C SER A 90 -23.58 -5.43 -6.98
N ARG A 91 -23.71 -6.15 -5.86
CA ARG A 91 -24.38 -7.45 -5.73
C ARG A 91 -23.74 -8.58 -6.54
N ALA A 92 -22.52 -8.39 -7.05
CA ALA A 92 -21.77 -9.43 -7.75
C ALA A 92 -21.17 -10.49 -6.80
N LEU A 93 -21.09 -10.19 -5.50
CA LEU A 93 -20.67 -11.11 -4.45
C LEU A 93 -21.87 -11.55 -3.61
N SER A 94 -21.98 -12.85 -3.35
CA SER A 94 -22.92 -13.40 -2.38
C SER A 94 -22.41 -13.22 -0.95
N ALA A 95 -23.31 -13.35 0.04
CA ALA A 95 -22.93 -13.29 1.45
C ALA A 95 -21.92 -14.39 1.85
N VAL A 96 -22.03 -15.58 1.25
CA VAL A 96 -21.09 -16.70 1.48
C VAL A 96 -19.70 -16.34 0.96
N GLU A 97 -19.60 -15.77 -0.23
CA GLU A 97 -18.32 -15.35 -0.81
C GLU A 97 -17.69 -14.21 -0.01
N MET A 98 -18.49 -13.23 0.42
CA MET A 98 -18.02 -12.16 1.31
C MET A 98 -17.46 -12.70 2.62
N SER A 99 -18.14 -13.67 3.24
CA SER A 99 -17.65 -14.33 4.44
C SER A 99 -16.35 -15.10 4.18
N GLY A 100 -16.23 -15.79 3.04
CA GLY A 100 -15.01 -16.50 2.65
C GLY A 100 -13.83 -15.56 2.44
N LEU A 101 -14.06 -14.42 1.78
CA LEU A 101 -13.02 -13.39 1.57
C LEU A 101 -12.57 -12.81 2.91
N ARG A 102 -13.49 -12.43 3.80
CA ARG A 102 -13.15 -11.94 5.15
C ARG A 102 -12.37 -12.98 5.95
N LYS A 103 -12.77 -14.26 5.88
CA LYS A 103 -12.05 -15.34 6.54
C LYS A 103 -10.61 -15.46 6.02
N TRP A 104 -10.39 -15.42 4.71
CA TRP A 104 -9.05 -15.54 4.14
C TRP A 104 -8.11 -14.44 4.66
N PHE A 105 -8.57 -13.18 4.69
CA PHE A 105 -7.78 -12.08 5.21
C PHE A 105 -7.58 -12.13 6.74
N ALA A 106 -8.56 -12.65 7.48
CA ALA A 106 -8.40 -12.88 8.92
C ALA A 106 -7.35 -13.98 9.20
N ASP A 107 -7.38 -15.09 8.45
CA ASP A 107 -6.39 -16.15 8.56
C ASP A 107 -4.99 -15.65 8.17
N TYR A 108 -4.90 -14.80 7.14
CA TYR A 108 -3.62 -14.24 6.71
C TYR A 108 -3.05 -13.27 7.75
N LEU A 109 -3.89 -12.42 8.35
CA LEU A 109 -3.49 -11.57 9.48
C LEU A 109 -2.97 -12.39 10.66
N GLU A 110 -3.69 -13.44 11.05
CA GLU A 110 -3.26 -14.34 12.13
C GLU A 110 -1.87 -14.93 11.84
N TRP A 111 -1.63 -15.35 10.59
CA TRP A 111 -0.31 -15.82 10.17
C TRP A 111 0.74 -14.70 10.18
N MET A 112 0.42 -13.49 9.71
CA MET A 112 1.33 -12.34 9.71
C MET A 112 1.74 -11.91 11.14
N MET A 113 0.86 -12.08 12.13
CA MET A 113 1.14 -11.70 13.51
C MET A 113 2.00 -12.73 14.25
N ASN A 114 1.81 -14.02 13.95
CA ASN A 114 2.35 -15.11 14.76
C ASN A 114 3.50 -15.87 14.10
N SER A 115 3.63 -15.81 12.77
CA SER A 115 4.72 -16.49 12.08
C SER A 115 6.05 -15.76 12.23
N LYS A 116 7.15 -16.52 12.16
CA LYS A 116 8.52 -15.96 12.14
C LYS A 116 8.69 -14.92 11.03
N ASN A 117 8.31 -15.26 9.79
CA ASN A 117 8.42 -14.33 8.66
C ASN A 117 7.59 -13.06 8.90
N GLY A 118 6.38 -13.22 9.45
CA GLY A 118 5.49 -12.14 9.86
C GLY A 118 6.14 -11.15 10.81
N GLN A 119 6.74 -11.67 11.88
CA GLN A 119 7.40 -10.87 12.91
C GLN A 119 8.69 -10.21 12.40
N GLU A 120 9.49 -10.92 11.59
CA GLU A 120 10.69 -10.35 10.96
C GLU A 120 10.36 -9.14 10.08
N GLU A 121 9.31 -9.22 9.26
CA GLU A 121 8.88 -8.08 8.43
C GLU A 121 8.29 -6.96 9.28
N ARG A 122 7.47 -7.30 10.28
CA ARG A 122 6.90 -6.32 11.23
C ARG A 122 8.01 -5.50 11.86
N ASP A 123 9.06 -6.15 12.35
CA ASP A 123 10.15 -5.56 13.13
C ASP A 123 11.27 -4.95 12.27
N ALA A 124 11.11 -4.95 10.94
CA ALA A 124 12.01 -4.25 10.04
C ALA A 124 11.94 -2.72 10.26
N THR A 125 13.10 -2.08 10.24
CA THR A 125 13.25 -0.64 10.59
C THR A 125 13.28 0.29 9.38
N ASN A 126 12.98 -0.23 8.19
CA ASN A 126 12.93 0.49 6.91
C ASN A 126 11.54 0.31 6.26
N ASN A 127 11.40 0.62 4.97
CA ASN A 127 10.15 0.47 4.22
C ASN A 127 9.43 -0.88 4.38
N HIS A 128 10.14 -1.98 4.68
CA HIS A 128 9.50 -3.28 4.95
C HIS A 128 8.56 -3.23 6.17
N GLY A 129 8.94 -2.55 7.25
CA GLY A 129 8.09 -2.39 8.43
C GLY A 129 6.85 -1.54 8.13
N THR A 130 7.01 -0.53 7.27
CA THR A 130 5.89 0.28 6.76
C THR A 130 4.96 -0.54 5.87
N CYS A 131 5.50 -1.39 5.00
CA CYS A 131 4.74 -2.29 4.12
C CYS A 131 3.94 -3.31 4.91
N TRP A 132 4.53 -3.88 5.97
CA TRP A 132 3.81 -4.74 6.90
C TRP A 132 2.66 -3.98 7.56
N LEU A 133 2.92 -2.76 8.04
CA LEU A 133 1.92 -1.94 8.73
C LEU A 133 0.75 -1.57 7.80
N MET A 134 1.02 -1.19 6.55
CA MET A 134 -0.02 -0.91 5.55
C MET A 134 -0.93 -2.11 5.31
N GLN A 135 -0.34 -3.29 5.10
CA GLN A 135 -1.08 -4.54 4.91
C GLN A 135 -1.92 -4.88 6.15
N ALA A 136 -1.32 -4.87 7.33
CA ALA A 136 -2.02 -5.16 8.58
C ALA A 136 -3.18 -4.20 8.82
N SER A 137 -2.99 -2.90 8.54
CA SER A 137 -4.03 -1.87 8.70
C SER A 137 -5.22 -2.11 7.78
N GLU A 138 -4.97 -2.32 6.48
CA GLU A 138 -6.03 -2.52 5.49
C GLU A 138 -6.81 -3.81 5.76
N PHE A 139 -6.11 -4.91 6.04
CA PHE A 139 -6.76 -6.18 6.30
C PHE A 139 -7.52 -6.16 7.63
N ALA A 140 -7.02 -5.44 8.64
CA ALA A 140 -7.72 -5.28 9.92
C ALA A 140 -9.02 -4.48 9.72
N ALA A 141 -8.95 -3.39 8.96
CA ALA A 141 -10.14 -2.61 8.58
C ALA A 141 -11.17 -3.47 7.83
N PHE A 142 -10.72 -4.27 6.86
CA PHE A 142 -11.61 -5.16 6.13
C PHE A 142 -12.19 -6.29 6.98
N THR A 143 -11.47 -6.80 7.98
CA THR A 143 -11.96 -7.87 8.86
C THR A 143 -12.72 -7.37 10.08
N GLY A 144 -12.76 -6.05 10.30
CA GLY A 144 -13.39 -5.44 11.47
C GLY A 144 -12.59 -5.65 12.77
N ASN A 145 -11.29 -5.92 12.68
CA ASN A 145 -10.43 -6.15 13.83
C ASN A 145 -9.98 -4.82 14.45
N MET A 146 -10.83 -4.23 15.29
CA MET A 146 -10.56 -2.92 15.90
C MET A 146 -9.33 -2.93 16.83
N GLU A 147 -9.06 -4.02 17.53
CA GLU A 147 -7.87 -4.14 18.38
C GLU A 147 -6.59 -4.01 17.55
N LEU A 148 -6.55 -4.68 16.39
CA LEU A 148 -5.40 -4.60 15.50
C LEU A 148 -5.28 -3.22 14.82
N ILE A 149 -6.39 -2.54 14.53
CA ILE A 149 -6.38 -1.15 14.03
C ILE A 149 -5.73 -0.22 15.06
N GLU A 150 -6.11 -0.32 16.34
CA GLU A 150 -5.52 0.48 17.42
C GLU A 150 -4.04 0.16 17.61
N PHE A 151 -3.66 -1.12 17.55
CA PHE A 151 -2.26 -1.53 17.55
C PHE A 151 -1.48 -0.89 16.40
N CYS A 152 -2.03 -0.92 15.18
CA CYS A 152 -1.39 -0.33 14.00
C CYS A 152 -1.24 1.19 14.16
N ARG A 153 -2.26 1.88 14.69
CA ARG A 153 -2.20 3.33 14.94
C ARG A 153 -1.12 3.68 15.96
N LYS A 154 -1.02 2.90 17.04
CA LYS A 154 0.04 3.04 18.04
C LYS A 154 1.42 2.79 17.43
N ARG A 155 1.58 1.72 16.66
CA ARG A 155 2.84 1.38 15.97
C ARG A 155 3.28 2.47 14.99
N PHE A 156 2.36 3.08 14.27
CA PHE A 156 2.69 4.22 13.41
C PHE A 156 3.35 5.37 14.20
N LYS A 157 2.71 5.75 15.31
CA LYS A 157 3.13 6.87 16.17
C LYS A 157 4.41 6.60 16.94
N GLU A 158 4.54 5.39 17.50
CA GLU A 158 5.59 5.07 18.47
C GLU A 158 6.78 4.32 17.87
N ALA A 159 6.64 3.69 16.70
CA ALA A 159 7.73 2.97 16.05
C ALA A 159 8.05 3.55 14.66
N MET A 160 7.06 3.70 13.77
CA MET A 160 7.37 4.08 12.37
C MET A 160 7.88 5.53 12.27
N VAL A 161 7.18 6.48 12.87
CA VAL A 161 7.61 7.90 12.83
C VAL A 161 8.96 8.11 13.53
N PRO A 162 9.19 7.64 14.78
CA PRO A 162 10.45 7.89 15.47
C PRO A 162 11.65 7.16 14.88
N GLU A 163 11.48 5.97 14.30
CA GLU A 163 12.60 5.16 13.79
C GLU A 163 12.98 5.47 12.34
N GLN A 164 12.02 5.88 11.50
CA GLN A 164 12.25 6.03 10.06
C GLN A 164 12.40 7.47 9.60
N ILE A 165 11.76 8.44 10.27
CA ILE A 165 11.76 9.84 9.85
C ILE A 165 12.85 10.57 10.63
N ALA A 166 13.76 11.24 9.93
CA ALA A 166 14.79 12.09 10.54
C ALA A 166 14.23 13.47 10.93
N PRO A 167 14.93 14.25 11.76
CA PRO A 167 14.50 15.58 12.16
C PRO A 167 14.27 16.55 10.98
N ASP A 168 14.86 16.34 9.82
CA ASP A 168 14.63 17.15 8.61
C ASP A 168 13.47 16.65 7.73
N GLY A 169 12.86 15.50 8.09
CA GLY A 169 11.82 14.83 7.32
C GLY A 169 12.33 13.75 6.36
N SER A 170 13.64 13.60 6.20
CA SER A 170 14.20 12.56 5.33
C SER A 170 13.98 11.14 5.86
N PHE A 171 14.18 10.14 5.00
CA PHE A 171 14.19 8.72 5.37
C PHE A 171 15.63 8.17 5.28
N PRO A 172 16.45 8.20 6.36
CA PRO A 172 17.88 7.93 6.26
C PRO A 172 18.23 6.54 5.72
N ARG A 173 17.47 5.51 6.10
CA ARG A 173 17.70 4.13 5.63
C ARG A 173 17.37 3.95 4.15
N GLU A 174 16.45 4.74 3.62
CA GLU A 174 16.08 4.73 2.20
C GLU A 174 17.07 5.54 1.37
N LEU A 175 17.52 6.68 1.89
CA LEU A 175 18.59 7.49 1.29
C LEU A 175 19.93 6.73 1.19
N ALA A 176 20.18 5.78 2.08
CA ALA A 176 21.38 4.95 2.07
C ALA A 176 21.35 3.81 1.03
N ARG A 177 20.26 3.65 0.27
CA ARG A 177 20.11 2.56 -0.72
C ARG A 177 20.72 2.94 -2.06
N THR A 178 20.85 1.94 -2.94
CA THR A 178 21.31 2.13 -4.33
C THR A 178 20.26 2.78 -5.24
N LYS A 179 18.99 2.80 -4.80
CA LYS A 179 17.87 3.47 -5.47
C LYS A 179 17.18 4.45 -4.51
N PRO A 180 17.92 5.44 -3.97
CA PRO A 180 17.45 6.22 -2.83
C PRO A 180 16.22 7.08 -3.15
N TYR A 181 16.07 7.57 -4.39
CA TYR A 181 14.90 8.34 -4.79
C TYR A 181 13.66 7.44 -4.82
N GLY A 182 13.73 6.32 -5.54
CA GLY A 182 12.64 5.34 -5.61
C GLY A 182 12.25 4.76 -4.25
N TYR A 183 13.22 4.44 -3.37
CA TYR A 183 12.91 3.94 -2.02
C TYR A 183 12.23 5.00 -1.15
N CYS A 184 12.65 6.27 -1.23
CA CYS A 184 11.97 7.35 -0.50
C CYS A 184 10.54 7.58 -1.00
N LEU A 185 10.34 7.61 -2.32
CA LEU A 185 9.00 7.73 -2.92
C LEU A 185 8.08 6.57 -2.53
N PHE A 186 8.61 5.34 -2.62
CA PHE A 186 7.88 4.13 -2.24
C PHE A 186 7.46 4.16 -0.77
N ASN A 187 8.40 4.42 0.15
CA ASN A 187 8.08 4.47 1.58
C ASN A 187 7.09 5.60 1.91
N LEU A 188 7.20 6.75 1.24
CA LEU A 188 6.26 7.87 1.39
C LEU A 188 4.84 7.47 0.99
N ASP A 189 4.69 6.78 -0.14
CA ASP A 189 3.39 6.29 -0.62
C ASP A 189 2.78 5.27 0.34
N VAL A 190 3.57 4.30 0.80
CA VAL A 190 3.13 3.28 1.77
C VAL A 190 2.75 3.93 3.11
N MET A 191 3.53 4.88 3.61
CA MET A 191 3.18 5.65 4.82
C MET A 191 1.89 6.46 4.64
N SER A 192 1.68 7.04 3.47
CA SER A 192 0.47 7.81 3.18
C SER A 192 -0.78 6.92 3.16
N ALA A 193 -0.65 5.68 2.67
CA ALA A 193 -1.72 4.70 2.71
C ALA A 193 -2.08 4.32 4.15
N VAL A 194 -1.08 4.07 5.00
CA VAL A 194 -1.30 3.86 6.45
C VAL A 194 -2.07 5.03 7.06
N CYS A 195 -1.68 6.27 6.75
CA CYS A 195 -2.39 7.45 7.22
C CYS A 195 -3.84 7.49 6.70
N GLN A 196 -4.06 7.18 5.43
CA GLN A 196 -5.38 7.16 4.81
C GLN A 196 -6.31 6.12 5.43
N ILE A 197 -5.78 4.93 5.77
CA ILE A 197 -6.55 3.83 6.36
C ILE A 197 -6.88 4.08 7.82
N LEU A 198 -5.90 4.53 8.61
CA LEU A 198 -6.00 4.56 10.08
C LEU A 198 -6.47 5.90 10.67
N SER A 199 -6.50 6.97 9.87
CA SER A 199 -6.93 8.28 10.35
C SER A 199 -8.43 8.33 10.59
N THR A 200 -8.82 9.09 11.60
CA THR A 200 -10.20 9.49 11.88
C THR A 200 -10.25 11.01 12.07
N PRO A 201 -11.44 11.65 12.09
CA PRO A 201 -11.53 13.07 12.42
C PRO A 201 -10.92 13.44 13.78
N ALA A 202 -10.97 12.52 14.76
CA ALA A 202 -10.40 12.72 16.09
C ALA A 202 -8.90 12.39 16.17
N ASP A 203 -8.39 11.55 15.27
CA ASP A 203 -7.01 11.09 15.27
C ASP A 203 -6.46 11.02 13.84
N ASN A 204 -5.97 12.17 13.36
CA ASN A 204 -5.47 12.33 12.00
C ASN A 204 -3.95 12.09 11.95
N LEU A 205 -3.54 10.96 11.37
CA LEU A 205 -2.14 10.57 11.27
C LEU A 205 -1.34 11.40 10.27
N PHE A 206 -1.99 12.03 9.29
CA PHE A 206 -1.30 12.97 8.40
C PHE A 206 -0.75 14.17 9.17
N ALA A 207 -1.51 14.65 10.17
CA ALA A 207 -1.18 15.81 10.99
C ALA A 207 -0.44 15.45 12.29
N TYR A 208 -0.33 14.16 12.62
CA TYR A 208 0.41 13.70 13.79
C TYR A 208 1.90 14.07 13.71
N SER A 209 2.45 14.54 14.82
CA SER A 209 3.89 14.79 14.96
C SER A 209 4.37 14.50 16.38
N LEU A 210 5.64 14.09 16.48
CA LEU A 210 6.40 14.11 17.72
C LEU A 210 6.64 15.55 18.20
N SER A 211 7.11 15.71 19.43
CA SER A 211 7.46 17.01 20.01
C SER A 211 8.60 17.74 19.26
N ASP A 212 9.46 17.00 18.56
CA ASP A 212 10.53 17.53 17.69
C ASP A 212 10.05 17.81 16.24
N GLY A 213 8.75 17.64 15.99
CA GLY A 213 8.08 17.91 14.72
C GLY A 213 8.17 16.78 13.70
N ARG A 214 8.87 15.67 13.97
CA ARG A 214 8.86 14.51 13.06
C ARG A 214 7.45 13.93 12.92
N GLY A 215 7.08 13.57 11.69
CA GLY A 215 5.75 13.08 11.35
C GLY A 215 5.58 13.01 9.84
N PHE A 216 4.46 12.46 9.37
CA PHE A 216 4.23 12.26 7.94
C PHE A 216 4.22 13.59 7.16
N ALA A 217 3.58 14.64 7.69
CA ALA A 217 3.58 15.97 7.05
C ALA A 217 5.00 16.51 6.80
N LYS A 218 5.95 16.24 7.71
CA LYS A 218 7.35 16.65 7.56
C LYS A 218 8.07 15.84 6.49
N ALA A 219 7.84 14.53 6.43
CA ALA A 219 8.38 13.68 5.37
C ALA A 219 7.84 14.04 3.99
N MET A 220 6.54 14.33 3.89
CA MET A 220 5.91 14.82 2.66
C MET A 220 6.51 16.18 2.25
N ALA A 221 6.70 17.11 3.20
CA ALA A 221 7.31 18.41 2.93
C ALA A 221 8.77 18.30 2.47
N PHE A 222 9.53 17.34 3.01
CA PHE A 222 10.89 17.03 2.57
C PHE A 222 10.92 16.52 1.13
N MET A 223 10.06 15.56 0.77
CA MET A 223 10.06 14.95 -0.56
C MET A 223 9.42 15.82 -1.64
N PHE A 224 8.44 16.67 -1.29
CA PHE A 224 7.64 17.41 -2.27
C PHE A 224 8.45 18.22 -3.30
N PRO A 225 9.49 19.00 -2.92
CA PRO A 225 10.30 19.75 -3.89
C PRO A 225 10.95 18.84 -4.95
N PHE A 226 11.39 17.64 -4.56
CA PHE A 226 12.06 16.69 -5.45
C PHE A 226 11.08 15.94 -6.34
N ILE A 227 9.83 15.77 -5.90
CA ILE A 227 8.75 15.25 -6.75
C ILE A 227 8.32 16.31 -7.78
N ALA A 228 8.22 17.57 -7.35
CA ALA A 228 7.82 18.69 -8.21
C ALA A 228 8.90 19.03 -9.26
N ASP A 229 10.18 18.96 -8.87
CA ASP A 229 11.33 19.10 -9.75
C ASP A 229 12.40 18.05 -9.42
N LYS A 230 12.42 16.95 -10.19
CA LYS A 230 13.39 15.86 -10.03
C LYS A 230 14.84 16.34 -10.15
N LYS A 231 15.10 17.42 -10.90
CA LYS A 231 16.48 17.95 -11.07
C LYS A 231 17.04 18.55 -9.79
N ALA A 232 16.18 18.88 -8.82
CA ALA A 232 16.59 19.40 -7.53
C ALA A 232 17.03 18.29 -6.54
N TRP A 233 16.94 17.01 -6.92
CA TRP A 233 17.35 15.88 -6.08
C TRP A 233 18.86 15.95 -5.75
N PRO A 234 19.25 16.13 -4.46
CA PRO A 234 20.64 16.41 -4.10
C PRO A 234 21.45 15.15 -3.76
N TYR A 235 20.83 13.96 -3.79
CA TYR A 235 21.46 12.70 -3.43
C TYR A 235 21.85 11.89 -4.67
N ALA A 236 22.47 10.74 -4.45
CA ALA A 236 22.79 9.81 -5.54
C ALA A 236 21.53 9.47 -6.35
N HIS A 237 21.70 9.33 -7.67
CA HIS A 237 20.63 8.86 -8.54
C HIS A 237 20.43 7.37 -8.36
N ASP A 238 19.21 6.90 -8.64
CA ASP A 238 18.92 5.48 -8.63
C ASP A 238 19.74 4.78 -9.72
N VAL A 239 20.41 3.69 -9.37
CA VAL A 239 21.21 2.90 -10.33
C VAL A 239 20.36 2.25 -11.44
N GLU A 240 19.04 2.14 -11.22
CA GLU A 240 18.07 1.64 -12.19
C GLU A 240 16.74 2.38 -12.03
N TYR A 241 16.02 2.59 -13.14
CA TYR A 241 14.68 3.19 -13.19
C TYR A 241 14.56 4.64 -12.64
N PHE A 242 15.69 5.36 -12.51
CA PHE A 242 15.67 6.77 -12.07
C PHE A 242 14.80 7.66 -12.98
N ASP A 243 14.82 7.36 -14.28
CA ASP A 243 14.08 8.13 -15.29
C ASP A 243 12.58 7.85 -15.30
N ASP A 244 12.16 6.68 -14.82
CA ASP A 244 10.75 6.30 -14.75
C ASP A 244 10.00 6.93 -13.56
N TRP A 245 10.72 7.48 -12.59
CA TRP A 245 10.15 8.27 -11.48
C TRP A 245 10.12 9.78 -11.78
N PRO A 246 9.23 10.56 -11.14
CA PRO A 246 8.12 10.13 -10.29
C PRO A 246 6.86 9.74 -11.09
N VAL A 247 5.97 8.97 -10.47
CA VAL A 247 4.63 8.63 -11.01
C VAL A 247 3.55 9.39 -10.27
N ARG A 248 2.28 9.15 -10.57
CA ARG A 248 1.13 9.77 -9.88
C ARG A 248 0.96 9.23 -8.44
N HIS A 249 1.92 9.58 -7.58
CA HIS A 249 2.06 9.13 -6.20
C HIS A 249 0.80 9.36 -5.35
N PRO A 250 0.18 8.34 -4.72
CA PRO A 250 -0.96 8.51 -3.82
C PRO A 250 -0.66 9.47 -2.66
N SER A 251 0.59 9.54 -2.19
CA SER A 251 1.00 10.45 -1.12
C SER A 251 0.65 11.90 -1.42
N LEU A 252 0.84 12.37 -2.65
CA LEU A 252 0.47 13.73 -3.05
C LEU A 252 -1.04 13.98 -2.97
N LEU A 253 -1.85 13.00 -3.39
CA LEU A 253 -3.31 13.12 -3.36
C LEU A 253 -3.83 13.10 -1.92
N PHE A 254 -3.45 12.08 -1.15
CA PHE A 254 -3.93 11.88 0.22
C PHE A 254 -3.47 13.02 1.13
N ALA A 255 -2.19 13.39 1.08
CA ALA A 255 -1.67 14.53 1.83
C ALA A 255 -2.27 15.85 1.35
N GLY A 256 -2.47 16.01 0.03
CA GLY A 256 -3.07 17.22 -0.56
C GLY A 256 -4.45 17.51 0.00
N ILE A 257 -5.29 16.47 0.14
CA ILE A 257 -6.62 16.56 0.74
C ILE A 257 -6.51 16.73 2.26
N SER A 258 -5.87 15.79 2.95
CA SER A 258 -5.87 15.71 4.42
C SER A 258 -5.13 16.86 5.11
N LEU A 259 -4.16 17.49 4.44
CA LEU A 259 -3.40 18.65 4.96
C LEU A 259 -3.80 19.97 4.29
N SER A 260 -4.85 19.98 3.45
CA SER A 260 -5.29 21.17 2.69
C SER A 260 -4.14 21.84 1.91
N LYS A 261 -3.36 21.03 1.18
CA LYS A 261 -2.21 21.47 0.37
C LYS A 261 -2.52 21.35 -1.12
N PRO A 262 -3.19 22.34 -1.75
CA PRO A 262 -3.58 22.27 -3.17
C PRO A 262 -2.38 22.14 -4.12
N GLY A 263 -1.20 22.62 -3.72
CA GLY A 263 0.04 22.43 -4.48
C GLY A 263 0.42 20.97 -4.69
N TYR A 264 0.12 20.08 -3.72
CA TYR A 264 0.40 18.65 -3.86
C TYR A 264 -0.49 18.03 -4.93
N PHE A 265 -1.79 18.37 -4.93
CA PHE A 265 -2.73 17.96 -5.96
C PHE A 265 -2.36 18.50 -7.36
N ALA A 266 -1.90 19.74 -7.45
CA ALA A 266 -1.48 20.34 -8.71
C ALA A 266 -0.31 19.58 -9.34
N VAL A 267 0.67 19.12 -8.55
CA VAL A 267 1.76 18.25 -9.03
C VAL A 267 1.22 16.86 -9.40
N TRP A 268 0.43 16.25 -8.52
CA TRP A 268 -0.16 14.92 -8.74
C TRP A 268 -0.88 14.78 -10.09
N SER A 269 -1.67 15.79 -10.46
CA SER A 269 -2.46 15.78 -11.70
C SER A 269 -1.61 15.72 -12.99
N LYS A 270 -0.34 16.15 -12.91
CA LYS A 270 0.58 16.23 -14.06
C LYS A 270 1.46 14.98 -14.20
N LEU A 271 1.57 14.17 -13.16
CA LEU A 271 2.43 12.98 -13.14
C LEU A 271 1.77 11.80 -13.84
N ASN A 272 2.61 10.87 -14.33
CA ASN A 272 2.20 9.69 -15.09
C ASN A 272 1.31 8.76 -14.23
N PRO A 273 0.03 8.57 -14.58
CA PRO A 273 -0.85 7.62 -13.89
C PRO A 273 -0.57 6.15 -14.21
N ASP A 274 -0.02 5.89 -15.39
CA ASP A 274 0.04 4.55 -15.99
C ASP A 274 1.50 4.23 -16.38
N PRO A 275 2.39 3.99 -15.41
CA PRO A 275 3.77 3.60 -15.71
C PRO A 275 3.81 2.25 -16.43
N SER A 276 4.73 2.11 -17.39
CA SER A 276 4.91 0.88 -18.17
C SER A 276 6.03 -0.02 -17.65
N ALA A 277 7.00 0.53 -16.90
CA ALA A 277 8.11 -0.24 -16.36
C ALA A 277 7.64 -1.19 -15.25
N GLU A 278 7.91 -2.50 -15.40
CA GLU A 278 7.43 -3.53 -14.47
C GLU A 278 7.87 -3.28 -13.01
N GLU A 279 9.10 -2.81 -12.80
CA GLU A 279 9.61 -2.49 -11.47
C GLU A 279 8.87 -1.30 -10.85
N ILE A 280 8.47 -0.32 -11.64
CA ILE A 280 7.69 0.83 -11.16
C ILE A 280 6.28 0.40 -10.82
N ILE A 281 5.64 -0.39 -11.69
CA ILE A 281 4.32 -0.98 -11.44
C ILE A 281 4.34 -1.78 -10.13
N ARG A 282 5.41 -2.54 -9.87
CA ARG A 282 5.59 -3.33 -8.63
C ARG A 282 5.72 -2.44 -7.39
N ASN A 283 6.34 -1.28 -7.49
CA ASN A 283 6.51 -0.33 -6.38
C ASN A 283 5.42 0.76 -6.35
N TYR A 284 4.32 0.59 -7.07
CA TYR A 284 3.19 1.53 -7.11
C TYR A 284 1.87 0.80 -6.80
N PRO A 285 1.66 0.29 -5.57
CA PRO A 285 0.57 -0.65 -5.27
C PRO A 285 -0.84 -0.03 -5.23
N ILE A 286 -0.96 1.30 -5.11
CA ILE A 286 -2.23 2.04 -5.07
C ILE A 286 -2.31 2.94 -6.30
N ARG A 287 -3.31 2.72 -7.15
CA ARG A 287 -3.40 3.30 -8.50
C ARG A 287 -4.76 3.91 -8.82
N GLN A 288 -5.80 3.58 -8.07
CA GLN A 288 -7.19 3.94 -8.36
C GLN A 288 -7.74 4.90 -7.29
N PRO A 289 -7.50 6.23 -7.44
CA PRO A 289 -7.97 7.24 -6.50
C PRO A 289 -9.44 7.10 -6.08
N LEU A 290 -10.32 6.75 -7.02
CA LEU A 290 -11.76 6.61 -6.80
C LEU A 290 -12.14 5.58 -5.73
N LEU A 291 -11.23 4.65 -5.41
CA LEU A 291 -11.45 3.66 -4.36
C LEU A 291 -11.09 4.21 -2.98
N TRP A 292 -10.27 5.25 -2.90
CA TRP A 292 -9.66 5.77 -1.66
C TRP A 292 -10.21 7.12 -1.23
N VAL A 293 -10.57 7.97 -2.18
CA VAL A 293 -11.18 9.28 -1.92
C VAL A 293 -12.66 9.19 -2.25
N THR A 294 -13.50 9.11 -1.22
CA THR A 294 -14.95 9.07 -1.39
C THR A 294 -15.45 10.39 -2.01
N GLN A 295 -16.38 10.30 -2.97
CA GLN A 295 -17.22 11.45 -3.31
C GLN A 295 -18.11 11.75 -2.10
N GLY A 296 -17.74 12.76 -1.29
CA GLY A 296 -18.65 13.34 -0.29
C GLY A 296 -18.28 13.20 1.19
N ALA A 297 -17.00 13.33 1.56
CA ALA A 297 -16.61 13.70 2.93
C ALA A 297 -15.87 15.04 2.94
N GLN A 298 -16.47 16.03 2.29
CA GLN A 298 -16.26 17.45 2.59
C GLN A 298 -17.63 18.03 2.90
N SER A 299 -17.99 18.03 4.18
CA SER A 299 -19.05 18.85 4.75
C SER A 299 -18.65 19.19 6.18
#